data_AF-A0A0E0AMY2-F1
#
_entry.id   AF-A0A0E0AMY2-F1
#
_cell.length_a   1.000
_cell.length_b   1.000
_cell.length_c   1.000
_cell.angle_alpha   90.00
_cell.angle_beta   90.00
_cell.angle_gamma   90.00
#
_symmetry.space_group_name_H-M   'P 1'
#
loop_
_entity.id
_entity.type
_entity.pdbx_description
1 polymer ?
#
loop_
_entity_poly.entity_id
_entity_poly.type
_entity_poly.pdbx_seq_one_letter_code
_entity_poly.pdbx_strand_id
1 'polypeptide(L)'
;MIDNVCADHGIPLPKVDIKTVRKMAEYMNKHFAITDKEELKIWDEGFINELDGDEDKYSLFKIIRASERVGFYGLLDLASDMVARKIKAGKAIDEIRKFLGVEKDFTKEEEEKIRRENAWAFEE
;
A
#
# COMPACT_ATOMS: atom_id res chain seq x y z
N MET A 1 13.86 10.65 -16.07
CA MET A 1 15.18 10.91 -16.65
C MET A 1 15.82 9.57 -16.94
N ILE A 2 15.90 9.17 -18.22
CA ILE A 2 16.83 8.13 -18.65
C ILE A 2 18.12 8.89 -18.93
N ASP A 3 18.87 9.18 -17.87
CA ASP A 3 20.20 9.75 -18.05
C ASP A 3 21.11 8.62 -18.51
N ASN A 4 21.78 8.90 -19.62
CA ASN A 4 22.25 8.01 -20.67
C ASN A 4 23.44 7.09 -20.29
N VAL A 5 23.47 6.51 -19.09
CA VAL A 5 24.62 5.73 -18.58
C VAL A 5 24.23 4.40 -17.91
N CYS A 6 22.94 4.11 -17.71
CA CYS A 6 22.50 2.91 -16.97
C CYS A 6 21.69 1.87 -17.77
N ALA A 7 21.42 2.12 -19.05
CA ALA A 7 20.59 1.22 -19.86
C ALA A 7 21.26 -0.12 -20.18
N ASP A 8 22.59 -0.14 -20.35
CA ASP A 8 23.33 -1.35 -20.77
C ASP A 8 23.65 -2.33 -19.63
N HIS A 9 23.62 -1.88 -18.36
CA HIS A 9 24.03 -2.69 -17.20
C HIS A 9 22.87 -2.98 -16.22
N GLY A 10 21.63 -2.62 -16.60
CA GLY A 10 20.45 -2.75 -15.75
C GLY A 10 20.38 -1.68 -14.66
N ILE A 11 19.16 -1.28 -14.30
CA ILE A 11 18.93 -0.30 -13.23
C ILE A 11 18.97 -1.04 -11.89
N PRO A 12 19.97 -0.79 -11.02
CA PRO A 12 20.03 -1.47 -9.73
C PRO A 12 18.89 -0.96 -8.83
N LEU A 13 18.00 -1.88 -8.43
CA LEU A 13 16.95 -1.63 -7.45
C LEU A 13 17.27 -2.33 -6.13
N PRO A 14 18.21 -1.80 -5.30
CA PRO A 14 18.58 -2.43 -4.04
C PRO A 14 17.40 -2.47 -3.07
N LYS A 15 17.16 -3.61 -2.41
CA LYS A 15 16.05 -3.83 -1.45
C LYS A 15 14.63 -3.91 -2.06
N VAL A 16 14.51 -4.18 -3.36
CA VAL A 16 13.22 -4.52 -3.97
C VAL A 16 13.28 -5.96 -4.45
N ASP A 17 12.34 -6.78 -3.99
CA ASP A 17 12.27 -8.19 -4.38
C ASP A 17 11.84 -8.32 -5.85
N ILE A 18 12.36 -9.32 -6.57
CA ILE A 18 12.03 -9.56 -7.97
C ILE A 18 10.52 -9.79 -8.19
N LYS A 19 9.84 -10.39 -7.19
CA LYS A 19 8.38 -10.57 -7.20
C LYS A 19 7.65 -9.23 -7.23
N THR A 20 8.11 -8.26 -6.43
CA THR A 20 7.54 -6.91 -6.36
C THR A 20 7.75 -6.17 -7.68
N VAL A 21 8.97 -6.21 -8.25
CA VAL A 21 9.25 -5.58 -9.55
C VAL A 21 8.36 -6.17 -10.65
N ARG A 22 8.17 -7.50 -10.67
CA ARG A 22 7.31 -8.16 -11.65
C ARG A 22 5.85 -7.72 -11.55
N LYS A 23 5.31 -7.58 -10.34
CA LYS A 23 3.95 -7.05 -10.11
C LYS A 23 3.83 -5.59 -10.52
N MET A 24 4.85 -4.76 -10.26
CA MET A 24 4.88 -3.37 -10.75
C MET A 24 4.90 -3.31 -12.28
N ALA A 25 5.69 -4.16 -12.94
CA ALA A 25 5.75 -4.23 -14.41
C ALA A 25 4.42 -4.69 -15.01
N GLU A 26 3.73 -5.63 -14.37
CA GLU A 26 2.38 -6.06 -14.76
C GLU A 26 1.38 -4.91 -14.72
N TYR A 27 1.37 -4.14 -13.61
CA TYR A 27 0.56 -2.94 -13.46
C TYR A 27 0.85 -1.91 -14.56
N MET A 28 2.12 -1.61 -14.82
CA MET A 28 2.52 -0.67 -15.87
C MET A 28 2.05 -1.10 -17.26
N ASN A 29 2.23 -2.37 -17.62
CA ASN A 29 1.82 -2.89 -18.93
C ASN A 29 0.31 -2.82 -19.11
N LYS A 30 -0.46 -3.06 -18.05
CA LYS A 30 -1.93 -2.95 -18.09
C LYS A 30 -2.41 -1.51 -18.18
N HIS A 31 -1.81 -0.60 -17.40
CA HIS A 31 -2.08 0.84 -17.48
C HIS A 31 -1.67 1.47 -18.82
N PHE A 32 -0.70 0.86 -19.52
CA PHE A 32 -0.34 1.28 -20.88
C PHE A 32 -1.32 0.74 -21.94
N ALA A 33 -1.82 -0.49 -21.77
CA ALA A 33 -2.65 -1.17 -22.76
C ALA A 33 -4.14 -0.76 -22.72
N ILE A 34 -4.65 -0.41 -21.55
CA ILE A 34 -6.07 -0.09 -21.36
C ILE A 34 -6.24 1.43 -21.44
N THR A 35 -6.99 1.90 -22.44
CA THR A 35 -7.36 3.32 -22.58
C THR A 35 -8.67 3.68 -21.89
N ASP A 36 -9.50 2.68 -21.57
CA ASP A 36 -10.76 2.89 -20.86
C ASP A 36 -10.54 3.00 -19.35
N LYS A 37 -10.96 4.12 -18.77
CA LYS A 37 -10.79 4.41 -17.34
C LYS A 37 -11.67 3.56 -16.45
N GLU A 38 -12.82 3.08 -16.93
CA GLU A 38 -13.75 2.27 -16.13
C GLU A 38 -13.25 0.83 -16.03
N GLU A 39 -12.82 0.25 -17.16
CA GLU A 39 -12.20 -1.07 -17.19
C GLU A 39 -10.92 -1.11 -16.35
N LEU A 40 -10.13 -0.04 -16.41
CA LEU A 40 -8.90 0.09 -15.63
C LEU A 40 -9.18 0.07 -14.12
N LYS A 41 -10.21 0.76 -13.66
CA LYS A 41 -10.60 0.76 -12.23
C LYS A 41 -11.03 -0.62 -11.75
N ILE A 42 -11.80 -1.35 -12.55
CA ILE A 42 -12.23 -2.71 -12.20
C ILE A 42 -11.01 -3.64 -12.10
N TRP A 43 -10.08 -3.51 -13.06
CA TRP A 43 -8.84 -4.29 -13.03
C TRP A 43 -7.96 -3.91 -11.82
N ASP A 44 -7.82 -2.61 -11.53
CA ASP A 44 -7.06 -2.11 -10.37
C ASP A 44 -7.61 -2.64 -9.05
N GLU A 45 -8.94 -2.69 -8.90
CA GLU A 45 -9.57 -3.31 -7.72
C GLU A 45 -9.30 -4.81 -7.64
N GLY A 46 -9.38 -5.53 -8.75
CA GLY A 46 -9.01 -6.96 -8.78
C GLY A 46 -7.54 -7.20 -8.44
N PHE A 47 -6.65 -6.39 -9.00
CA PHE A 47 -5.21 -6.47 -8.80
C PHE A 47 -4.81 -6.19 -7.35
N ILE A 48 -5.36 -5.14 -6.74
CA ILE A 48 -5.03 -4.81 -5.35
C ILE A 48 -5.59 -5.83 -4.37
N ASN A 49 -6.76 -6.40 -4.64
CA ASN A 49 -7.34 -7.47 -3.83
C ASN A 49 -6.53 -8.78 -3.93
N GLU A 50 -5.98 -9.10 -5.11
CA GLU A 50 -5.06 -10.24 -5.26
C GLU A 50 -3.79 -10.06 -4.43
N LEU A 51 -3.19 -8.86 -4.51
CA LEU A 51 -2.00 -8.51 -3.73
C LEU A 51 -2.23 -8.54 -2.22
N ASP A 52 -3.46 -8.25 -1.80
CA ASP A 52 -3.89 -8.26 -0.41
C ASP A 52 -4.22 -9.67 0.11
N GLY A 53 -4.62 -10.57 -0.78
CA GLY A 53 -4.92 -11.96 -0.49
C GLY A 53 -3.69 -12.85 -0.33
N ASP A 54 -2.52 -12.41 -0.79
CA ASP A 54 -1.25 -13.09 -0.51
C ASP A 54 -0.98 -13.07 1.01
N GLU A 55 -0.70 -14.26 1.59
CA GLU A 55 -0.49 -14.45 3.03
C GLU A 55 0.64 -13.58 3.62
N ASP A 56 1.53 -13.08 2.77
CA ASP A 56 2.55 -12.10 3.11
C ASP A 56 1.92 -10.71 3.26
N LYS A 57 1.45 -10.36 4.47
CA LYS A 57 1.05 -8.98 4.85
C LYS A 57 2.08 -7.89 4.47
N TYR A 58 3.32 -8.29 4.23
CA TYR A 58 4.41 -7.43 3.79
C TYR A 58 4.40 -7.13 2.29
N SER A 59 3.58 -7.80 1.47
CA SER A 59 3.49 -7.61 0.02
C SER A 59 3.07 -6.18 -0.33
N LEU A 60 2.00 -5.68 0.29
CA LEU A 60 1.43 -4.35 0.02
C LEU A 60 2.38 -3.23 0.47
N PHE A 61 2.94 -3.33 1.68
CA PHE A 61 3.92 -2.36 2.18
C PHE A 61 5.23 -2.36 1.36
N LYS A 62 5.68 -3.52 0.89
CA LYS A 62 6.82 -3.62 -0.04
C LYS A 62 6.51 -2.93 -1.37
N ILE A 63 5.30 -3.09 -1.90
CA ILE A 63 4.86 -2.41 -3.13
C ILE A 63 4.80 -0.90 -2.94
N ILE A 64 4.25 -0.41 -1.82
CA ILE A 64 4.22 1.02 -1.49
C ILE A 64 5.64 1.60 -1.48
N ARG A 65 6.57 0.99 -0.73
CA ARG A 65 7.97 1.47 -0.65
C ARG A 65 8.71 1.34 -1.98
N ALA A 66 8.46 0.29 -2.74
CA ALA A 66 9.07 0.12 -4.06
C ALA A 66 8.54 1.16 -5.06
N SER A 67 7.24 1.42 -5.05
CA SER A 67 6.58 2.40 -5.92
C SER A 67 7.01 3.82 -5.59
N GLU A 68 7.12 4.17 -4.31
CA GLU A 68 7.70 5.44 -3.83
C GLU A 68 9.12 5.63 -4.39
N ARG A 69 9.97 4.61 -4.30
CA ARG A 69 11.37 4.72 -4.72
C ARG A 69 11.56 4.82 -6.23
N VAL A 70 10.68 4.20 -7.01
CA VAL A 70 10.72 4.24 -8.47
C VAL A 70 9.94 5.46 -9.02
N GLY A 71 9.09 6.09 -8.20
CA GLY A 71 8.30 7.26 -8.59
C GLY A 71 6.99 6.91 -9.30
N PHE A 72 6.41 5.73 -9.04
CA PHE A 72 5.13 5.32 -9.61
C PHE A 72 3.97 5.73 -8.69
N TYR A 73 3.51 6.96 -8.86
CA TYR A 73 2.45 7.53 -8.02
C TYR A 73 1.09 6.80 -8.15
N GLY A 74 0.72 6.32 -9.34
CA GLY A 74 -0.57 5.62 -9.51
C GLY A 74 -0.70 4.34 -8.68
N LEU A 75 0.34 3.51 -8.65
CA LEU A 75 0.37 2.30 -7.84
C LEU A 75 0.51 2.62 -6.34
N LEU A 76 1.25 3.69 -6.01
CA LEU A 76 1.37 4.18 -4.64
C LEU A 76 0.01 4.62 -4.08
N ASP A 77 -0.75 5.39 -4.85
CA ASP A 77 -2.07 5.89 -4.46
C ASP A 77 -3.05 4.73 -4.30
N LEU A 78 -3.12 3.82 -5.27
CA LEU A 78 -4.00 2.64 -5.21
C LEU A 78 -3.71 1.76 -3.98
N ALA A 79 -2.43 1.50 -3.71
CA ALA A 79 -2.04 0.70 -2.55
C ALA A 79 -2.31 1.42 -1.23
N SER A 80 -2.09 2.74 -1.16
CA SER A 80 -2.38 3.56 0.02
C SER A 80 -3.88 3.64 0.30
N ASP A 81 -4.70 3.78 -0.74
CA ASP A 81 -6.16 3.77 -0.64
C ASP A 81 -6.68 2.44 -0.09
N MET A 82 -6.09 1.31 -0.50
CA MET A 82 -6.47 0.02 0.06
C MET A 82 -6.11 -0.11 1.55
N VAL A 83 -4.92 0.36 1.96
CA VAL A 83 -4.57 0.43 3.38
C VAL A 83 -5.56 1.32 4.15
N ALA A 84 -5.92 2.47 3.59
CA ALA A 84 -6.90 3.38 4.18
C ALA A 84 -8.29 2.75 4.29
N ARG A 85 -8.78 2.04 3.26
CA ARG A 85 -10.04 1.27 3.29
C ARG A 85 -10.01 0.21 4.39
N LYS A 86 -8.88 -0.48 4.59
CA LYS A 86 -8.70 -1.45 5.67
C LYS A 86 -8.76 -0.87 7.07
N ILE A 87 -8.22 0.33 7.24
CA ILE A 87 -8.27 1.07 8.50
C ILE A 87 -9.69 1.60 8.74
N LYS A 88 -10.34 2.13 7.68
CA LYS A 88 -11.70 2.68 7.73
C LYS A 88 -12.78 1.62 7.93
N ALA A 89 -12.56 0.37 7.54
CA ALA A 89 -13.50 -0.74 7.72
C ALA A 89 -13.78 -1.14 9.19
N GLY A 90 -13.42 -0.30 10.16
CA GLY A 90 -13.86 -0.43 11.55
C GLY A 90 -13.15 -1.52 12.34
N LYS A 91 -11.92 -1.90 11.95
CA LYS A 91 -11.11 -2.80 12.78
C LYS A 91 -10.91 -2.18 14.16
N ALA A 92 -10.99 -3.00 15.20
CA ALA A 92 -10.68 -2.55 16.55
C ALA A 92 -9.25 -1.98 16.57
N ILE A 93 -9.01 -0.93 17.36
CA ILE A 93 -7.69 -0.26 17.45
C ILE A 93 -6.56 -1.28 17.65
N ASP A 94 -6.82 -2.33 18.44
CA ASP A 94 -5.86 -3.39 18.71
C ASP A 94 -5.58 -4.29 17.49
N GLU A 95 -6.56 -4.50 16.61
CA GLU A 95 -6.37 -5.21 15.34
C GLU A 95 -5.61 -4.35 14.32
N ILE A 96 -5.83 -3.03 14.30
CA ILE A 96 -5.06 -2.09 13.48
C ILE A 96 -3.61 -2.06 13.96
N ARG A 97 -3.38 -1.97 15.28
CA ARG A 97 -2.03 -2.07 15.88
C ARG A 97 -1.34 -3.37 15.47
N LYS A 98 -2.03 -4.52 15.59
CA LYS A 98 -1.51 -5.82 15.17
C LYS A 98 -1.28 -5.91 13.65
N PHE A 99 -2.13 -5.29 12.85
CA PHE A 99 -1.97 -5.25 11.39
C PHE A 99 -0.77 -4.41 10.96
N LEU A 100 -0.56 -3.26 11.61
CA LEU A 100 0.56 -2.35 11.35
C LEU A 100 1.86 -2.79 12.05
N GLY A 101 1.81 -3.77 12.95
CA GLY A 101 2.96 -4.21 13.75
C GLY A 101 3.39 -3.17 14.79
N VAL A 102 2.45 -2.33 15.24
CA VAL A 102 2.70 -1.28 16.24
C VAL A 102 2.43 -1.87 17.64
N GLU A 103 3.41 -1.74 18.53
CA GLU A 103 3.25 -2.13 19.94
C GLU A 103 2.34 -1.13 20.67
N LYS A 104 1.62 -1.62 21.69
CA LYS A 104 0.82 -0.76 22.56
C LYS A 104 1.76 -0.03 23.53
N ASP A 105 2.14 1.18 23.16
CA ASP A 105 3.06 2.07 23.88
C ASP A 105 2.36 2.99 24.90
N PHE A 106 1.04 3.14 24.82
CA PHE A 106 0.25 3.93 25.77
C PHE A 106 -0.08 3.17 27.05
N THR A 107 0.02 3.87 28.19
CA THR A 107 -0.56 3.41 29.45
C THR A 107 -2.10 3.44 29.39
N LYS A 108 -2.77 2.67 30.27
CA LYS A 108 -4.25 2.62 30.29
C LYS A 108 -4.88 4.00 30.54
N GLU A 109 -4.27 4.82 31.39
CA GLU A 109 -4.77 6.18 31.68
C GLU A 109 -4.60 7.12 30.49
N GLU A 110 -3.49 7.03 29.75
CA GLU A 110 -3.27 7.83 28.54
C GLU A 110 -4.22 7.40 27.41
N GLU A 111 -4.46 6.10 27.25
CA GLU A 111 -5.40 5.58 26.25
C GLU A 111 -6.84 6.04 26.54
N GLU A 112 -7.27 6.02 27.81
CA GLU A 112 -8.58 6.54 28.22
C GLU A 112 -8.70 8.06 28.01
N LYS A 113 -7.63 8.82 28.29
CA LYS A 113 -7.60 10.26 28.03
C LYS A 113 -7.70 10.56 26.53
N ILE A 114 -6.90 9.88 25.70
CA ILE A 114 -6.92 10.00 24.25
C ILE A 114 -8.28 9.57 23.69
N ARG A 115 -8.90 8.52 24.24
CA ARG A 115 -10.23 8.06 23.82
C ARG A 115 -11.34 9.03 24.20
N ARG A 116 -11.22 9.71 25.35
CA ARG A 116 -12.13 10.79 25.77
C ARG A 116 -11.98 12.04 24.90
N GLU A 117 -10.74 12.43 24.59
CA GLU A 117 -10.45 13.58 23.72
C GLU A 117 -10.85 13.33 22.26
N ASN A 118 -10.71 12.10 21.78
CA ASN A 118 -11.08 11.69 20.42
C ASN A 118 -12.44 11.00 20.35
N ALA A 119 -13.34 11.25 21.32
CA ALA A 119 -14.68 10.68 21.32
C ALA A 119 -15.47 11.02 20.04
N TRP A 120 -15.23 12.21 19.47
CA TRP A 120 -15.80 12.67 18.19
C TRP A 120 -15.51 11.73 17.00
N ALA A 121 -14.44 10.95 17.05
CA ALA A 121 -14.06 10.02 15.98
C ALA A 121 -14.74 8.64 16.10
N PHE A 122 -15.43 8.39 17.23
CA PHE A 122 -16.18 7.16 17.51
C PHE A 122 -17.68 7.40 17.66
N GLU A 123 -18.14 8.64 17.54
CA GLU A 123 -19.55 8.98 17.41
C GLU A 123 -19.99 8.68 15.96
N GLU A 124 -20.56 7.49 15.77
CA GLU A 124 -21.41 7.13 14.63
C GLU A 124 -22.71 6.49 15.14
#